data_AF-A0A318EJI4-F1
#
_entry.id   AF-A0A318EJI4-F1
#
_cell.length_a   1.000
_cell.length_b   1.000
_cell.length_c   1.000
_cell.angle_alpha   90.00
_cell.angle_beta   90.00
_cell.angle_gamma   90.00
#
_symmetry.space_group_name_H-M   'P 1'
#
loop_
_entity.id
_entity.type
_entity.pdbx_description
1 polymer ?
#
loop_
_entity_poly.entity_id
_entity_poly.type
_entity_poly.pdbx_seq_one_letter_code
_entity_poly.pdbx_strand_id
1 'polypeptide(L)'
;MNMSDMKAILTGNYSSSNKTVKKAGDKAGQQNKVITFKRSFNASRTLAQLANAKTKSQVSAIERTVRASMQSLKKQSGSEEAVRQMKKVLQKTNMKRKALTKEEQLDNNRKIAKSADHAIQEARLTEELNKKRLNRMRREVVDALNAIDIKGKDKEDTLSYQEQSTEQTSSIDVNCDTFEVSTGISENEFGIAIDTLL
;
A
#
# COMPACT_ATOMS: atom_id res chain seq x y z
N MET A 1 60.08 1.75 45.93
CA MET A 1 59.15 2.13 44.85
C MET A 1 59.73 3.35 44.13
N ASN A 2 59.91 3.27 42.80
CA ASN A 2 60.53 4.35 42.03
C ASN A 2 59.55 5.52 41.82
N MET A 3 60.05 6.75 41.81
CA MET A 3 59.24 7.98 41.66
C MET A 3 58.37 7.99 40.39
N SER A 4 58.81 7.32 39.32
CA SER A 4 58.03 7.18 38.07
C SER A 4 56.76 6.36 38.25
N ASP A 5 56.77 5.37 39.15
CA ASP A 5 55.62 4.50 39.39
C ASP A 5 54.52 5.25 40.19
N MET A 6 54.93 6.14 41.11
CA MET A 6 53.98 7.01 41.83
C MET A 6 53.30 8.05 40.92
N LYS A 7 54.02 8.62 39.94
CA LYS A 7 53.43 9.55 38.97
C LYS A 7 52.39 8.89 38.07
N ALA A 8 52.58 7.62 37.70
CA ALA A 8 51.62 6.88 36.88
C ALA A 8 50.31 6.57 37.62
N ILE A 9 50.38 6.30 38.93
CA ILE A 9 49.21 6.07 39.78
C ILE A 9 48.41 7.38 39.97
N LEU A 10 49.10 8.51 40.18
CA LEU A 10 48.48 9.83 40.37
C LEU A 10 47.82 10.41 39.10
N THR A 11 48.21 9.95 37.91
CA THR A 11 47.70 10.49 36.62
C THR A 11 46.68 9.59 35.92
N GLY A 12 46.26 8.49 36.56
CA GLY A 12 45.12 7.68 36.10
C GLY A 12 45.31 6.99 34.74
N ASN A 13 46.53 6.90 34.22
CA ASN A 13 46.81 6.28 32.93
C ASN A 13 47.18 4.80 33.09
N TYR A 14 46.17 3.93 33.19
CA TYR A 14 46.33 2.48 33.12
C TYR A 14 46.43 2.01 31.66
N SER A 15 47.51 2.35 30.98
CA SER A 15 47.82 1.71 29.70
C SER A 15 49.32 1.64 29.50
N SER A 16 49.89 0.49 29.90
CA SER A 16 51.08 -0.12 29.29
C SER A 16 51.79 -1.01 30.31
N SER A 17 51.38 -2.27 30.41
CA SER A 17 52.29 -3.34 30.83
C SER A 17 52.37 -4.37 29.71
N ASN A 18 53.21 -4.11 28.71
CA ASN A 18 53.89 -5.16 27.96
C ASN A 18 55.27 -4.66 27.57
N LYS A 19 56.17 -4.80 28.54
CA LYS A 19 57.59 -4.52 28.42
C LYS A 19 58.28 -5.79 27.95
N THR A 20 58.56 -5.89 26.65
CA THR A 20 59.69 -6.70 26.17
C THR A 20 60.64 -5.78 25.44
N VAL A 21 61.65 -5.34 26.19
CA VAL A 21 62.83 -4.65 25.70
C VAL A 21 63.71 -5.68 24.98
N LYS A 22 63.97 -5.47 23.70
CA LYS A 22 65.26 -5.81 23.09
C LYS A 22 65.68 -4.63 22.21
N LYS A 23 66.72 -3.92 22.66
CA LYS A 23 67.53 -3.01 21.85
C LYS A 23 68.65 -3.83 21.22
N ALA A 24 68.71 -3.86 19.90
CA ALA A 24 69.95 -3.98 19.14
C ALA A 24 69.73 -3.19 17.84
N GLY A 25 70.71 -2.38 17.47
CA GLY A 25 70.62 -1.37 16.42
C GLY A 25 70.29 -1.96 15.05
N ASP A 26 69.61 -1.17 14.23
CA ASP A 26 70.06 -0.83 12.88
C ASP A 26 69.21 0.32 12.34
N LYS A 27 69.88 1.42 12.01
CA LYS A 27 69.31 2.51 11.20
C LYS A 27 69.42 2.08 9.74
N ALA A 28 68.37 1.49 9.19
CA ALA A 28 68.20 1.33 7.74
C ALA A 28 66.70 1.24 7.38
N GLY A 29 66.21 2.24 6.65
CA GLY A 29 64.91 2.23 5.98
C GLY A 29 63.70 2.54 6.87
N GLN A 30 63.29 3.81 6.93
CA GLN A 30 61.88 4.16 7.15
C GLN A 30 61.05 3.68 5.95
N GLN A 31 60.92 2.37 5.77
CA GLN A 31 59.87 1.85 4.90
C GLN A 31 58.57 1.94 5.68
N ASN A 32 57.58 2.59 5.08
CA ASN A 32 56.20 2.71 5.55
C ASN A 32 55.73 1.40 6.21
N LYS A 33 55.78 1.31 7.54
CA LYS A 33 55.21 0.19 8.28
C LYS A 33 53.70 0.29 8.15
N VAL A 34 53.14 -0.36 7.13
CA VAL A 34 51.70 -0.50 6.95
C VAL A 34 51.16 -1.31 8.12
N ILE A 35 50.56 -0.63 9.09
CA ILE A 35 49.93 -1.26 10.25
C ILE A 35 48.70 -2.02 9.73
N THR A 36 48.79 -3.35 9.70
CA THR A 36 47.69 -4.21 9.28
C THR A 36 46.81 -4.51 10.48
N PHE A 37 45.67 -3.82 10.59
CA PHE A 37 44.66 -4.10 11.60
C PHE A 37 43.91 -5.39 11.25
N LYS A 38 43.85 -6.35 12.19
CA LYS A 38 42.95 -7.51 12.06
C LYS A 38 41.50 -7.03 12.15
N ARG A 39 40.67 -7.38 11.16
CA ARG A 39 39.26 -6.97 11.14
C ARG A 39 38.45 -8.06 11.83
N SER A 40 37.65 -7.70 12.83
CA SER A 40 36.70 -8.62 13.46
C SER A 40 35.28 -8.32 12.98
N PHE A 41 34.45 -9.37 12.89
CA PHE A 41 33.05 -9.25 12.52
C PHE A 41 32.17 -9.46 13.75
N ASN A 42 31.22 -8.56 13.98
CA ASN A 42 30.23 -8.71 15.04
C ASN A 42 28.86 -9.08 14.44
N ALA A 43 28.55 -10.37 14.47
CA ALA A 43 27.29 -10.90 13.96
C ALA A 43 26.06 -10.38 14.75
N SER A 44 26.16 -10.28 16.07
CA SER A 44 25.04 -9.83 16.91
C SER A 44 24.63 -8.39 16.60
N ARG A 45 25.62 -7.49 16.43
CA ARG A 45 25.37 -6.09 16.07
C ARG A 45 24.71 -5.96 14.70
N THR A 46 25.20 -6.71 13.71
CA THR A 46 24.63 -6.66 12.35
C THR A 46 23.23 -7.27 12.29
N LEU A 47 22.94 -8.29 13.08
CA LEU A 47 21.59 -8.82 13.24
C LEU A 47 20.65 -7.84 13.94
N ALA A 48 21.12 -7.10 14.94
CA ALA A 48 20.33 -6.05 15.57
C ALA A 48 19.99 -4.92 14.59
N GLN A 49 20.96 -4.49 13.78
CA GLN A 49 20.72 -3.53 12.69
C GLN A 49 19.72 -4.08 11.67
N LEU A 50 19.85 -5.35 11.31
CA LEU A 50 18.92 -6.00 10.40
C LEU A 50 17.51 -6.06 11.00
N ALA A 51 17.37 -6.35 12.31
CA ALA A 51 16.08 -6.37 12.99
C ALA A 51 15.41 -4.99 12.99
N ASN A 52 16.19 -3.92 13.19
CA ASN A 52 15.69 -2.54 13.20
C ASN A 52 15.39 -1.99 11.80
N ALA A 53 15.93 -2.59 10.73
CA ALA A 53 15.66 -2.15 9.36
C ALA A 53 14.18 -2.36 8.99
N LYS A 54 13.45 -1.29 8.70
CA LYS A 54 12.02 -1.35 8.33
C LYS A 54 11.79 -1.36 6.83
N THR A 55 12.75 -0.86 6.05
CA THR A 55 12.61 -0.71 4.60
C THR A 55 13.56 -1.62 3.83
N LYS A 56 13.19 -1.96 2.59
CA LYS A 56 14.04 -2.76 1.69
C LYS A 56 15.39 -2.11 1.40
N SER A 57 15.43 -0.78 1.34
CA SER A 57 16.67 -0.03 1.11
C SER A 57 17.65 -0.19 2.27
N GLN A 58 17.16 -0.12 3.52
CA GLN A 58 17.97 -0.34 4.72
C GLN A 58 18.51 -1.78 4.77
N VAL A 59 17.65 -2.77 4.50
CA VAL A 59 18.06 -4.18 4.42
C VAL A 59 19.13 -4.39 3.34
N SER A 60 18.98 -3.77 2.18
CA SER A 60 19.95 -3.84 1.08
C SER A 60 21.27 -3.13 1.40
N ALA A 61 21.24 -2.03 2.14
CA ALA A 61 22.45 -1.34 2.60
C ALA A 61 23.27 -2.26 3.53
N ILE A 62 22.62 -2.90 4.50
CA ILE A 62 23.25 -3.87 5.40
C ILE A 62 23.83 -5.05 4.60
N GLU A 63 23.09 -5.56 3.61
CA GLU A 63 23.57 -6.63 2.73
C GLU A 63 24.89 -6.25 2.04
N ARG A 64 24.96 -5.05 1.45
CA ARG A 64 26.16 -4.55 0.76
C ARG A 64 27.33 -4.41 1.72
N THR A 65 27.10 -3.86 2.91
CA THR A 65 28.15 -3.70 3.94
C THR A 65 28.69 -5.06 4.39
N VAL A 66 27.83 -6.05 4.61
CA VAL A 66 28.24 -7.41 5.00
C VAL A 66 29.00 -8.10 3.86
N ARG A 67 28.55 -7.96 2.61
CA ARG A 67 29.26 -8.53 1.43
C ARG A 67 30.64 -7.91 1.25
N ALA A 68 30.75 -6.58 1.35
CA ALA A 68 32.04 -5.88 1.27
C ALA A 68 33.00 -6.34 2.38
N SER A 69 32.50 -6.42 3.61
CA SER A 69 33.28 -6.89 4.76
C SER A 69 33.75 -8.34 4.59
N MET A 70 32.93 -9.19 3.99
CA MET A 70 33.27 -10.60 3.74
C MET A 70 34.41 -10.74 2.73
N GLN A 71 34.46 -9.93 1.68
CA GLN A 71 35.55 -9.96 0.70
C GLN A 71 36.90 -9.62 1.36
N SER A 72 36.90 -8.68 2.30
CA SER A 72 38.10 -8.31 3.06
C SER A 72 38.54 -9.43 4.03
N LEU A 73 37.59 -10.04 4.73
CA LEU A 73 37.86 -11.08 5.74
C LEU A 73 38.32 -12.40 5.13
N LYS A 74 37.81 -12.79 3.95
CA LYS A 74 38.25 -14.01 3.25
C LYS A 74 39.76 -14.06 2.97
N LYS A 75 40.42 -12.90 2.89
CA LYS A 75 41.87 -12.80 2.65
C LYS A 75 42.71 -12.92 3.94
N GLN A 76 42.07 -12.97 5.11
CA GLN A 76 42.75 -13.10 6.41
C GLN A 76 42.78 -14.57 6.86
N SER A 77 43.93 -15.02 7.40
CA SER A 77 44.07 -16.36 7.98
C SER A 77 43.25 -16.52 9.26
N GLY A 78 42.59 -17.67 9.43
CA GLY A 78 41.73 -17.95 10.60
C GLY A 78 40.35 -17.28 10.59
N SER A 79 39.88 -16.77 9.45
CA SER A 79 38.62 -16.03 9.32
C SER A 79 37.39 -16.88 9.00
N GLU A 80 37.51 -18.20 8.95
CA GLU A 80 36.48 -19.11 8.43
C GLU A 80 35.17 -19.03 9.22
N GLU A 81 35.24 -18.99 10.55
CA GLU A 81 34.08 -18.84 11.41
C GLU A 81 33.35 -17.51 11.19
N ALA A 82 34.11 -16.41 11.05
CA ALA A 82 33.55 -15.09 10.78
C ALA A 82 32.83 -15.05 9.42
N VAL A 83 33.41 -15.69 8.39
CA VAL A 83 32.77 -15.82 7.07
C VAL A 83 31.49 -16.66 7.16
N ARG A 84 31.48 -17.73 7.94
CA ARG A 84 30.28 -18.55 8.17
C ARG A 84 29.17 -17.75 8.86
N GLN A 85 29.52 -16.93 9.86
CA GLN A 85 28.57 -16.04 10.52
C GLN A 85 28.02 -14.97 9.55
N MET A 86 28.87 -14.35 8.72
CA MET A 86 28.42 -13.40 7.70
C MET A 86 27.45 -14.02 6.69
N LYS A 87 27.71 -15.26 6.25
CA LYS A 87 26.78 -16.00 5.37
C LYS A 87 25.41 -16.20 6.03
N LYS A 88 25.37 -16.54 7.33
CA LYS A 88 24.12 -16.65 8.10
C LYS A 88 23.38 -15.30 8.17
N VAL A 89 24.10 -14.20 8.40
CA VAL A 89 23.50 -12.86 8.39
C VAL A 89 22.89 -12.56 7.03
N LEU A 90 23.59 -12.82 5.93
CA LEU A 90 23.07 -12.60 4.57
C LEU A 90 21.83 -13.44 4.26
N GLN A 91 21.77 -14.69 4.72
CA GLN A 91 20.56 -15.51 4.59
C GLN A 91 19.37 -14.85 5.29
N LYS A 92 19.56 -14.36 6.53
CA LYS A 92 18.54 -13.61 7.27
C LYS A 92 18.14 -12.32 6.56
N THR A 93 19.11 -11.59 5.99
CA THR A 93 18.85 -10.38 5.20
C THR A 93 17.96 -10.68 4.00
N ASN A 94 18.24 -11.76 3.27
CA ASN A 94 17.43 -12.17 2.12
C ASN A 94 16.01 -12.59 2.52
N MET A 95 15.86 -13.31 3.63
CA MET A 95 14.53 -13.67 4.17
C MET A 95 13.74 -12.42 4.53
N LYS A 96 14.35 -11.48 5.25
CA LYS A 96 13.70 -10.22 5.62
C LYS A 96 13.30 -9.40 4.41
N ARG A 97 14.16 -9.32 3.39
CA ARG A 97 13.84 -8.63 2.13
C ARG A 97 12.61 -9.24 1.44
N LYS A 98 12.49 -10.57 1.40
CA LYS A 98 11.30 -11.25 0.86
C LYS A 98 10.04 -10.96 1.67
N ALA A 99 10.14 -10.98 3.00
CA ALA A 99 9.01 -10.64 3.88
C ALA A 99 8.50 -9.21 3.60
N LEU A 100 9.40 -8.22 3.55
CA LEU A 100 9.05 -6.84 3.21
C LEU A 100 8.43 -6.72 1.82
N THR A 101 8.87 -7.52 0.84
CA THR A 101 8.22 -7.55 -0.48
C THR A 101 6.78 -8.04 -0.41
N LYS A 102 6.53 -9.10 0.36
CA LYS A 102 5.18 -9.64 0.52
C LYS A 102 4.27 -8.65 1.26
N GLU A 103 4.79 -7.98 2.29
CA GLU A 103 4.06 -6.93 3.01
C GLU A 103 3.67 -5.77 2.10
N GLU A 104 4.61 -5.23 1.30
CA GLU A 104 4.32 -4.16 0.33
C GLU A 104 3.27 -4.58 -0.71
N GLN A 105 3.30 -5.83 -1.17
CA GLN A 105 2.29 -6.36 -2.09
C GLN A 105 0.91 -6.43 -1.44
N LEU A 106 0.82 -6.94 -0.20
CA LEU A 106 -0.45 -7.01 0.53
C LEU A 106 -1.02 -5.62 0.81
N ASP A 107 -0.18 -4.66 1.18
CA ASP A 107 -0.61 -3.27 1.39
C ASP A 107 -1.12 -2.61 0.10
N ASN A 108 -0.46 -2.85 -1.03
CA ASN A 108 -0.92 -2.36 -2.31
C ASN A 108 -2.25 -3.01 -2.72
N ASN A 109 -2.38 -4.33 -2.56
CA ASN A 109 -3.64 -5.03 -2.85
C ASN A 109 -4.78 -4.50 -1.96
N ARG A 110 -4.50 -4.23 -0.68
CA ARG A 110 -5.49 -3.62 0.23
C ARG A 110 -5.92 -2.22 -0.24
N LYS A 111 -5.00 -1.40 -0.75
CA LYS A 111 -5.32 -0.08 -1.30
C LYS A 111 -6.16 -0.19 -2.57
N ILE A 112 -5.81 -1.11 -3.47
CA ILE A 112 -6.54 -1.36 -4.71
C ILE A 112 -7.97 -1.83 -4.40
N ALA A 113 -8.14 -2.78 -3.48
CA ALA A 113 -9.45 -3.24 -3.05
C ALA A 113 -10.31 -2.09 -2.50
N LYS A 114 -9.75 -1.26 -1.61
CA LYS A 114 -10.44 -0.08 -1.08
C LYS A 114 -10.86 0.92 -2.18
N SER A 115 -9.99 1.17 -3.15
CA SER A 115 -10.33 2.06 -4.27
C SER A 115 -11.41 1.48 -5.18
N ALA A 116 -11.41 0.16 -5.39
CA ALA A 116 -12.45 -0.51 -6.17
C ALA A 116 -13.81 -0.44 -5.46
N ASP A 117 -13.83 -0.68 -4.14
CA ASP A 117 -15.06 -0.55 -3.33
C ASP A 117 -15.62 0.88 -3.39
N HIS A 118 -14.74 1.89 -3.31
CA HIS A 118 -15.14 3.29 -3.42
C HIS A 118 -15.75 3.60 -4.80
N ALA A 119 -15.10 3.14 -5.88
CA ALA A 119 -15.60 3.32 -7.24
C ALA A 119 -16.99 2.68 -7.45
N ILE A 120 -17.22 1.49 -6.87
CA ILE A 120 -18.53 0.83 -6.91
C ILE A 120 -19.58 1.64 -6.14
N GLN A 121 -19.23 2.17 -4.96
CA GLN A 121 -20.14 2.99 -4.17
C GLN A 121 -20.51 4.30 -4.89
N GLU A 122 -19.54 4.96 -5.52
CA GLU A 122 -19.77 6.16 -6.33
C GLU A 122 -20.69 5.87 -7.52
N ALA A 123 -20.47 4.75 -8.22
CA ALA A 123 -21.34 4.33 -9.32
C ALA A 123 -22.80 4.11 -8.86
N ARG A 124 -23.00 3.47 -7.70
CA ARG A 124 -24.34 3.27 -7.13
C ARG A 124 -25.02 4.60 -6.79
N LEU A 125 -24.31 5.50 -6.12
CA LEU A 125 -24.84 6.80 -5.73
C LEU A 125 -25.18 7.66 -6.95
N THR A 126 -24.35 7.65 -7.99
CA THR A 126 -24.62 8.40 -9.23
C THR A 126 -25.83 7.85 -9.98
N GLU A 127 -25.99 6.52 -10.03
CA GLU A 127 -27.18 5.89 -10.61
C GLU A 127 -28.46 6.27 -9.85
N GLU A 128 -28.44 6.24 -8.52
CA GLU A 128 -29.56 6.68 -7.68
C GLU A 128 -29.92 8.16 -7.89
N LEU A 129 -28.93 9.04 -7.99
CA LEU A 129 -29.15 10.45 -8.28
C LEU A 129 -29.77 10.66 -9.67
N ASN A 130 -29.30 9.92 -10.68
CA ASN A 130 -29.87 9.98 -12.02
C ASN A 130 -31.32 9.49 -12.06
N LYS A 131 -31.63 8.39 -11.37
CA LYS A 131 -33.02 7.92 -11.20
C LYS A 131 -33.90 8.99 -10.56
N LYS A 132 -33.44 9.63 -9.48
CA LYS A 132 -34.18 10.72 -8.82
C LYS A 132 -34.39 11.92 -9.74
N ARG A 133 -33.37 12.33 -10.51
CA ARG A 133 -33.47 13.44 -11.47
C ARG A 133 -34.50 13.16 -12.58
N LEU A 134 -34.45 11.97 -13.17
CA LEU A 134 -35.39 11.56 -14.22
C LEU A 134 -36.82 11.52 -13.68
N ASN A 135 -37.03 10.96 -12.48
CA ASN A 135 -38.34 10.95 -11.85
C ASN A 135 -38.88 12.35 -11.57
N ARG A 136 -38.02 13.29 -11.15
CA ARG A 136 -38.41 14.69 -10.97
C ARG A 136 -38.83 15.32 -12.30
N MET A 137 -38.03 15.18 -13.36
CA MET A 137 -38.36 15.69 -14.68
C MET A 137 -39.68 15.12 -15.22
N ARG A 138 -39.92 13.81 -15.02
CA ARG A 138 -41.19 13.18 -15.42
C ARG A 138 -42.38 13.80 -14.70
N ARG A 139 -42.27 14.06 -13.39
CA ARG A 139 -43.31 14.75 -12.63
C ARG A 139 -43.53 16.17 -13.13
N GLU A 140 -42.46 16.93 -13.34
CA GLU A 140 -42.53 18.30 -13.89
C GLU A 140 -43.22 18.32 -15.26
N VAL A 141 -42.95 17.34 -16.14
CA VAL A 141 -43.63 17.21 -17.44
C VAL A 141 -45.11 16.90 -17.28
N VAL A 142 -45.47 15.95 -16.40
CA VAL A 142 -46.88 15.61 -16.14
C VAL A 142 -47.61 16.81 -15.54
N ASP A 143 -47.01 17.51 -14.57
CA ASP A 143 -47.59 18.70 -13.95
C ASP A 143 -47.77 19.83 -14.97
N ALA A 144 -46.82 20.01 -15.90
CA ALA A 144 -46.93 20.98 -16.98
C ALA A 144 -48.03 20.63 -17.99
N LEU A 145 -48.21 19.34 -18.33
CA LEU A 145 -49.29 18.88 -19.20
C LEU A 145 -50.67 18.98 -18.54
N ASN A 146 -50.73 18.80 -17.21
CA ASN A 146 -51.95 18.93 -16.41
C ASN A 146 -52.22 20.37 -15.96
N ALA A 147 -51.31 21.31 -16.22
CA ALA A 147 -51.53 22.71 -15.91
C ALA A 147 -52.71 23.23 -16.74
N ILE A 148 -53.67 23.88 -16.07
CA ILE A 148 -54.81 24.51 -16.72
C ILE A 148 -54.26 25.58 -17.67
N ASP A 149 -54.55 25.42 -18.96
CA ASP A 149 -54.16 26.39 -19.97
C ASP A 149 -54.95 27.70 -19.75
N ILE A 150 -54.31 28.70 -19.15
CA ILE A 150 -54.93 30.01 -18.87
C ILE A 150 -55.08 30.84 -20.16
N LYS A 151 -54.37 30.47 -21.22
CA LYS A 151 -54.71 30.93 -22.57
C LYS A 151 -55.92 30.12 -23.02
N GLY A 152 -57.09 30.64 -22.66
CA GLY A 152 -58.35 30.19 -23.22
C GLY A 152 -58.15 29.97 -24.71
N LYS A 153 -58.53 28.78 -25.19
CA LYS A 153 -58.80 28.57 -26.60
C LYS A 153 -59.60 29.78 -27.04
N ASP A 154 -59.03 30.60 -27.92
CA ASP A 154 -59.74 31.67 -28.57
C ASP A 154 -61.03 31.02 -29.08
N LYS A 155 -62.14 31.29 -28.39
CA LYS A 155 -63.45 30.98 -28.91
C LYS A 155 -63.52 31.90 -30.11
N GLU A 156 -63.25 31.33 -31.29
CA GLU A 156 -63.43 32.04 -32.54
C GLU A 156 -64.80 32.73 -32.49
N ASP A 157 -64.77 34.05 -32.56
CA ASP A 157 -65.95 34.89 -32.68
C ASP A 157 -66.42 34.77 -34.14
N THR A 158 -66.93 33.59 -34.51
CA THR A 158 -67.50 33.33 -35.83
C THR A 158 -69.01 33.48 -35.77
N LEU A 159 -69.45 34.70 -36.03
CA LEU A 159 -70.77 34.99 -36.57
C LEU A 159 -70.91 34.23 -37.91
N SER A 160 -71.41 32.99 -37.89
CA SER A 160 -71.97 32.36 -39.08
C SER A 160 -73.03 31.32 -38.72
N TYR A 161 -74.14 31.42 -39.44
CA TYR A 161 -75.41 30.72 -39.36
C TYR A 161 -75.32 29.18 -39.19
N GLN A 162 -76.27 28.67 -38.39
CA GLN A 162 -76.91 27.35 -38.38
C GLN A 162 -76.56 26.36 -39.53
N GLU A 163 -76.20 25.11 -39.18
CA GLU A 163 -76.99 23.89 -39.44
C GLU A 163 -76.31 22.61 -38.88
N GLN A 164 -77.10 21.53 -38.77
CA GLN A 164 -77.02 20.38 -37.85
C GLN A 164 -76.02 19.24 -38.19
N SER A 165 -75.78 18.39 -37.18
CA SER A 165 -75.39 16.94 -37.20
C SER A 165 -73.95 16.60 -37.62
N THR A 166 -73.20 15.62 -37.09
CA THR A 166 -73.50 14.38 -36.34
C THR A 166 -72.20 13.92 -35.63
N GLU A 167 -72.36 13.07 -34.62
CA GLU A 167 -71.36 12.48 -33.70
C GLU A 167 -70.11 11.84 -34.32
N GLN A 168 -68.97 11.93 -33.60
CA GLN A 168 -68.10 10.80 -33.24
C GLN A 168 -66.97 11.27 -32.30
N THR A 169 -67.11 11.05 -31.00
CA THR A 169 -66.01 11.19 -30.03
C THR A 169 -65.41 9.81 -29.76
N SER A 170 -64.20 9.55 -30.26
CA SER A 170 -63.42 8.38 -29.83
C SER A 170 -62.73 8.72 -28.50
N SER A 171 -63.29 8.20 -27.40
CA SER A 171 -62.60 8.17 -26.11
C SER A 171 -61.46 7.15 -26.18
N ILE A 172 -60.22 7.60 -26.01
CA ILE A 172 -59.09 6.69 -25.81
C ILE A 172 -59.03 6.39 -24.31
N ASP A 173 -59.48 5.20 -23.93
CA ASP A 173 -59.26 4.66 -22.58
C ASP A 173 -57.77 4.30 -22.43
N VAL A 174 -57.05 5.11 -21.66
CA VAL A 174 -55.68 4.79 -21.25
C VAL A 174 -55.78 3.87 -20.04
N ASN A 175 -55.63 2.57 -20.26
CA ASN A 175 -55.52 1.59 -19.18
C ASN A 175 -54.25 1.89 -18.37
N CYS A 176 -54.41 2.42 -17.16
CA CYS A 176 -53.33 2.47 -16.19
C CYS A 176 -53.23 1.11 -15.50
N ASP A 177 -52.27 0.28 -15.92
CA ASP A 177 -51.92 -0.94 -15.20
C ASP A 177 -51.63 -0.58 -13.73
N THR A 178 -52.52 -1.04 -12.87
CA THR A 178 -52.34 -1.00 -11.42
C THR A 178 -51.35 -2.10 -11.07
N PHE A 179 -50.20 -1.73 -10.50
CA PHE A 179 -49.26 -2.70 -9.96
C PHE A 179 -49.92 -3.37 -8.75
N GLU A 180 -50.38 -4.61 -8.92
CA GLU A 180 -50.71 -5.47 -7.79
C GLU A 180 -49.43 -5.70 -6.98
N VAL A 181 -49.41 -5.20 -5.75
CA VAL A 181 -48.43 -5.60 -4.74
C VAL A 181 -48.80 -7.01 -4.28
N SER A 182 -48.34 -8.01 -5.02
CA SER A 182 -48.37 -9.40 -4.56
C SER A 182 -47.28 -9.60 -3.51
N THR A 183 -47.67 -9.53 -2.25
CA THR A 183 -46.89 -10.11 -1.14
C THR A 183 -47.09 -11.62 -1.15
N GLY A 184 -46.45 -12.28 -2.11
CA GLY A 184 -46.40 -13.74 -2.23
C GLY A 184 -45.02 -14.25 -1.84
N ILE A 185 -44.86 -14.63 -0.57
CA ILE A 185 -43.78 -15.51 -0.15
C ILE A 185 -44.01 -16.85 -0.87
N SER A 186 -43.07 -17.28 -1.71
CA SER A 186 -42.94 -18.70 -2.05
C SER A 186 -41.48 -19.09 -1.98
N GLU A 187 -41.20 -19.95 -1.00
CA GLU A 187 -40.01 -20.77 -0.91
C GLU A 187 -40.09 -21.85 -1.99
N ASN A 188 -39.11 -21.92 -2.88
CA ASN A 188 -38.34 -23.12 -3.27
C ASN A 188 -37.86 -23.10 -4.72
N GLU A 189 -36.63 -23.58 -4.85
CA GLU A 189 -36.01 -24.20 -6.03
C GLU A 189 -35.70 -23.30 -7.24
N PHE A 190 -34.42 -22.92 -7.38
CA PHE A 190 -33.52 -23.64 -8.29
C PHE A 190 -32.08 -23.19 -8.02
N GLY A 191 -31.28 -24.08 -7.45
CA GLY A 191 -29.83 -23.95 -7.54
C GLY A 191 -29.36 -24.17 -8.97
N ILE A 192 -28.20 -23.60 -9.32
CA ILE A 192 -27.06 -24.27 -9.96
C ILE A 192 -25.89 -23.26 -10.07
N ALA A 193 -24.77 -23.69 -9.49
CA ALA A 193 -23.36 -23.39 -9.77
C ALA A 193 -22.85 -21.93 -9.82
N ILE A 194 -22.23 -21.53 -8.71
CA ILE A 194 -21.01 -20.71 -8.74
C ILE A 194 -19.89 -21.64 -9.18
N ASP A 195 -19.43 -21.52 -10.43
CA ASP A 195 -18.19 -22.18 -10.86
C ASP A 195 -17.03 -21.21 -10.70
N THR A 196 -16.20 -21.51 -9.71
CA THR A 196 -14.89 -20.92 -9.47
C THR A 196 -13.91 -21.51 -10.48
N LEU A 197 -13.42 -20.71 -11.42
CA LEU A 197 -12.24 -21.06 -12.20
C LEU A 197 -11.05 -20.17 -11.81
N LEU A 198 -10.22 -20.80 -10.99
CA LEU A 198 -8.75 -20.68 -10.95
C LEU A 198 -8.16 -21.08 -12.30
#